data_AF-A0A7I7QJI0-F1
#
_entry.id   AF-A0A7I7QJI0-F1
#
_cell.length_a   1.000
_cell.length_b   1.000
_cell.length_c   1.000
_cell.angle_alpha   90.00
_cell.angle_beta   90.00
_cell.angle_gamma   90.00
#
_symmetry.space_group_name_H-M   'P 1'
#
loop_
_entity.id
_entity.type
_entity.pdbx_description
1 polymer ?
#
loop_
_entity_poly.entity_id
_entity_poly.type
_entity_poly.pdbx_seq_one_letter_code
_entity_poly.pdbx_strand_id
1 'polypeptide(L)'
;MTSTFEGEVDRIVGRTLSTYGLRFDGTFVGLDADGAGLAICYFRSANCKLQIYTSEREGETGCMIAPADAPNVFGPTDDSGWWKFLTDVNQDADDPFRGVPTEAGSYGVPLTRLRAHLVASYDDACTALVVTHSGEPTAADDVVRVPVTGADAIYRGKRYRVAFSGSDWVALRADPDTELPDAFERGESGRREIHTRQTWAKVPRSAIETIITMTVEGTIAGHTVSLRSQGSDGRVLVEFIGPPAVAEELGLEGDQYMGWTGLFAPGDFDEITVEETS
;
A
#
# COMPACT_ATOMS: atom_id res chain seq x y z
N MET A 1 16.32 -23.21 23.32
CA MET A 1 15.75 -22.77 22.03
C MET A 1 15.21 -21.37 22.26
N THR A 2 15.89 -20.37 21.74
CA THR A 2 15.48 -18.96 21.85
C THR A 2 14.20 -18.79 21.04
N SER A 3 13.12 -18.40 21.71
CA SER A 3 11.85 -18.09 21.07
C SER A 3 12.04 -16.91 20.12
N THR A 4 11.62 -17.03 18.86
CA THR A 4 11.61 -15.89 17.94
C THR A 4 10.53 -14.90 18.37
N PHE A 5 10.73 -13.61 18.10
CA PHE A 5 9.76 -12.56 18.43
C PHE A 5 8.36 -12.88 17.88
N GLU A 6 8.26 -13.35 16.63
CA GLU A 6 7.02 -13.84 16.02
C GLU A 6 6.34 -14.94 16.85
N GLY A 7 7.11 -15.91 17.35
CA GLY A 7 6.59 -16.98 18.19
C GLY A 7 6.07 -16.49 19.55
N GLU A 8 6.66 -15.43 20.11
CA GLU A 8 6.14 -14.81 21.33
C GLU A 8 4.85 -14.02 21.08
N VAL A 9 4.80 -13.29 19.96
CA VAL A 9 3.60 -12.56 19.51
C VAL A 9 2.45 -13.54 19.28
N ASP A 10 2.65 -14.61 18.50
CA ASP A 10 1.58 -15.61 18.27
C ASP A 10 1.10 -16.26 19.57
N ARG A 11 2.03 -16.67 20.43
CA ARG A 11 1.71 -17.33 21.72
C ARG A 11 0.91 -16.43 22.66
N ILE A 12 1.23 -15.13 22.72
CA ILE A 12 0.66 -14.21 23.73
C ILE A 12 -0.56 -13.45 23.18
N VAL A 13 -0.47 -12.94 21.96
CA VAL A 13 -1.51 -12.07 21.36
C VAL A 13 -2.24 -12.70 20.17
N GLY A 14 -1.71 -13.78 19.57
CA GLY A 14 -2.26 -14.39 18.35
C GLY A 14 -3.75 -14.76 18.43
N ARG A 15 -4.21 -15.30 19.57
CA ARG A 15 -5.64 -15.57 19.80
C ARG A 15 -6.48 -14.27 19.79
N THR A 16 -6.00 -13.21 20.45
CA THR A 16 -6.71 -11.92 20.49
C THR A 16 -6.80 -11.32 19.09
N LEU A 17 -5.70 -11.34 18.32
CA LEU A 17 -5.68 -10.86 16.94
C LEU A 17 -6.68 -11.64 16.06
N SER A 18 -6.71 -12.96 16.20
CA SER A 18 -7.64 -13.82 15.46
C SER A 18 -9.11 -13.52 15.77
N THR A 19 -9.46 -13.17 17.03
CA THR A 19 -10.82 -12.75 17.41
C THR A 19 -11.28 -11.51 16.63
N TYR A 20 -10.36 -10.59 16.34
CA TYR A 20 -10.62 -9.39 15.55
C TYR A 20 -10.50 -9.61 14.03
N GLY A 21 -10.34 -10.86 13.59
CA GLY A 21 -10.17 -11.20 12.17
C GLY A 21 -8.82 -10.75 11.59
N LEU A 22 -7.88 -10.30 12.42
CA LEU A 22 -6.52 -9.99 12.01
C LEU A 22 -5.76 -11.28 11.73
N ARG A 23 -5.20 -11.39 10.52
CA ARG A 23 -4.38 -12.51 10.08
C ARG A 23 -2.94 -12.07 9.89
N PHE A 24 -1.99 -12.97 10.13
CA PHE A 24 -0.58 -12.70 9.90
C PHE A 24 -0.32 -12.33 8.43
N ASP A 25 0.40 -11.23 8.22
CA ASP A 25 0.61 -10.58 6.92
C ASP A 25 2.10 -10.47 6.55
N GLY A 26 3.01 -10.72 7.50
CA GLY A 26 4.44 -10.77 7.26
C GLY A 26 5.25 -10.42 8.48
N THR A 27 6.56 -10.54 8.35
CA THR A 27 7.52 -10.10 9.36
C THR A 27 8.68 -9.38 8.70
N PHE A 28 9.28 -8.46 9.44
CA PHE A 28 10.55 -7.85 9.12
C PHE A 28 11.49 -8.09 10.31
N VAL A 29 12.71 -8.52 10.03
CA VAL A 29 13.79 -8.64 11.02
C VAL A 29 15.04 -8.05 10.39
N GLY A 30 15.58 -7.01 10.99
CA GLY A 30 16.71 -6.28 10.43
C GLY A 30 17.20 -5.20 11.37
N LEU A 31 17.78 -4.17 10.78
CA LEU A 31 18.17 -2.95 11.48
C LEU A 31 17.23 -1.81 11.05
N ASP A 32 16.98 -0.87 11.95
CA ASP A 32 16.37 0.40 11.59
C ASP A 32 17.38 1.32 10.88
N ALA A 33 16.93 2.53 10.51
CA ALA A 33 17.77 3.51 9.81
C ALA A 33 19.01 3.94 10.61
N ASP A 34 18.96 3.83 11.95
CA ASP A 34 20.05 4.17 12.86
C ASP A 34 20.95 2.96 13.18
N GLY A 35 20.65 1.79 12.60
CA GLY A 35 21.42 0.56 12.77
C GLY A 35 21.05 -0.25 14.01
N ALA A 36 19.95 0.04 14.70
CA ALA A 36 19.50 -0.71 15.87
C ALA A 36 18.61 -1.90 15.49
N GLY A 37 18.67 -2.99 16.26
CA GLY A 37 17.89 -4.19 15.99
C GLY A 37 16.38 -3.94 15.99
N LEU A 38 15.70 -4.39 14.95
CA LEU A 38 14.27 -4.20 14.74
C LEU A 38 13.62 -5.52 14.31
N ALA A 39 12.55 -5.91 14.99
CA ALA A 39 11.70 -7.01 14.59
C ALA A 39 10.23 -6.57 14.59
N ILE A 40 9.50 -6.86 13.50
CA ILE A 40 8.12 -6.43 13.28
C ILE A 40 7.30 -7.63 12.83
N CYS A 41 6.08 -7.75 13.36
CA CYS A 41 5.04 -8.66 12.90
C CYS A 41 3.86 -7.83 12.39
N TYR A 42 3.50 -8.03 11.13
CA TYR A 42 2.36 -7.37 10.49
C TYR A 42 1.14 -8.28 10.53
N PHE A 43 -0.01 -7.69 10.83
CA PHE A 43 -1.31 -8.34 10.83
C PHE A 43 -2.31 -7.50 10.05
N ARG A 44 -3.28 -8.16 9.41
CA ARG A 44 -4.22 -7.51 8.50
C ARG A 44 -5.62 -8.09 8.67
N SER A 45 -6.63 -7.22 8.78
CA SER A 45 -8.05 -7.56 8.71
C SER A 45 -8.64 -6.94 7.43
N ALA A 46 -9.95 -7.05 7.24
CA ALA A 46 -10.62 -6.37 6.13
C ALA A 46 -10.58 -4.84 6.25
N ASN A 47 -10.46 -4.31 7.47
CA ASN A 47 -10.69 -2.89 7.76
C ASN A 47 -9.40 -2.14 8.13
N CYS A 48 -8.38 -2.84 8.64
CA CYS A 48 -7.15 -2.21 9.07
C CYS A 48 -5.95 -3.14 8.98
N LYS A 49 -4.77 -2.52 9.08
CA LYS A 49 -3.51 -3.20 9.36
C LYS A 49 -3.04 -2.87 10.75
N LEU A 50 -2.28 -3.79 11.31
CA LEU A 50 -1.69 -3.67 12.63
C LEU A 50 -0.24 -4.15 12.55
N GLN A 51 0.68 -3.38 13.12
CA GLN A 51 2.07 -3.83 13.30
C GLN A 51 2.35 -3.94 14.78
N ILE A 52 3.01 -5.02 15.17
CA ILE A 52 3.58 -5.23 16.50
C ILE A 52 5.07 -5.34 16.31
N TYR A 53 5.84 -4.47 16.93
CA TYR A 53 7.28 -4.42 16.73
C TYR A 53 8.03 -4.37 18.05
N THR A 54 9.31 -4.72 18.01
CA THR A 54 10.28 -4.42 19.06
C THR A 54 11.49 -3.74 18.42
N SER A 55 11.95 -2.64 19.01
CA SER A 55 13.15 -1.91 18.56
C SER A 55 14.15 -1.82 19.71
N GLU A 56 15.43 -2.09 19.44
CA GLU A 56 16.52 -1.88 20.39
C GLU A 56 16.76 -0.40 20.70
N ARG A 57 16.46 0.49 19.73
CA ARG A 57 16.61 1.95 19.89
C ARG A 57 15.66 2.48 20.95
N GLU A 58 14.39 2.13 20.80
CA GLU A 58 13.37 2.50 21.78
C GLU A 58 13.51 1.64 23.05
N GLY A 59 14.04 0.43 22.93
CA GLY A 59 14.07 -0.57 23.99
C GLY A 59 12.70 -1.20 24.25
N GLU A 60 11.75 -1.05 23.31
CA GLU A 60 10.33 -1.20 23.58
C GLU A 60 9.58 -2.00 22.51
N THR A 61 8.57 -2.76 22.98
CA THR A 61 7.57 -3.39 22.13
C THR A 61 6.40 -2.44 21.95
N GLY A 62 6.10 -2.08 20.69
CA GLY A 62 5.06 -1.14 20.32
C GLY A 62 3.99 -1.76 19.42
N CYS A 63 2.89 -1.03 19.24
CA CYS A 63 1.83 -1.42 18.32
C CYS A 63 1.22 -0.19 17.64
N MET A 64 1.13 -0.27 16.31
CA MET A 64 0.52 0.77 15.49
C MET A 64 -0.55 0.16 14.60
N ILE A 65 -1.55 0.97 14.28
CA ILE A 65 -2.67 0.63 13.41
C ILE A 65 -2.65 1.58 12.22
N ALA A 66 -3.07 1.08 11.07
CA ALA A 66 -3.14 1.83 9.84
C ALA A 66 -4.35 1.37 9.02
N PRO A 67 -4.75 2.15 8.00
CA PRO A 67 -5.66 1.67 6.97
C PRO A 67 -5.25 0.31 6.43
N ALA A 68 -6.22 -0.51 6.01
CA ALA A 68 -5.95 -1.85 5.51
C ALA A 68 -4.95 -1.84 4.34
N ASP A 69 -4.93 -0.78 3.55
CA ASP A 69 -4.09 -0.58 2.39
C ASP A 69 -2.66 -0.10 2.69
N ALA A 70 -2.34 0.24 3.95
CA ALA A 70 -1.04 0.82 4.29
C ALA A 70 0.15 -0.09 3.98
N PRO A 71 1.33 0.39 3.54
CA PRO A 71 2.45 -0.49 3.22
C PRO A 71 3.04 -1.07 4.50
N ASN A 72 3.68 -2.24 4.39
CA ASN A 72 4.36 -2.87 5.51
C ASN A 72 5.73 -2.20 5.73
N VAL A 73 5.67 -0.98 6.25
CA VAL A 73 6.83 -0.17 6.65
C VAL A 73 6.88 -0.05 8.16
N PHE A 74 8.02 0.35 8.70
CA PHE A 74 8.13 0.63 10.13
C PHE A 74 7.43 1.95 10.42
N GLY A 75 6.33 1.88 11.18
CA GLY A 75 5.42 3.02 11.35
C GLY A 75 6.05 4.26 11.99
N PRO A 76 6.96 4.14 12.97
CA PRO A 76 7.64 5.31 13.56
C PRO A 76 8.57 6.06 12.60
N THR A 77 8.94 5.46 11.46
CA THR A 77 9.76 6.08 10.41
C THR A 77 8.98 6.20 9.10
N ASP A 78 7.64 6.07 9.16
CA ASP A 78 6.77 6.19 7.99
C ASP A 78 6.33 7.65 7.81
N ASP A 79 6.93 8.31 6.84
CA ASP A 79 6.61 9.70 6.51
C ASP A 79 5.24 9.85 5.83
N SER A 80 4.61 8.75 5.39
CA SER A 80 3.23 8.78 4.86
C SER A 80 2.19 9.07 5.95
N GLY A 81 2.56 8.88 7.22
CA GLY A 81 1.72 9.14 8.39
C GLY A 81 0.51 8.20 8.51
N TRP A 82 0.49 7.10 7.75
CA TRP A 82 -0.60 6.13 7.73
C TRP A 82 -0.63 5.29 9.00
N TRP A 83 0.55 4.97 9.53
CA TRP A 83 0.68 4.29 10.80
C TRP A 83 0.48 5.25 11.96
N LYS A 84 -0.52 4.97 12.80
CA LYS A 84 -0.78 5.68 14.05
C LYS A 84 -0.58 4.74 15.22
N PHE A 85 -0.02 5.21 16.32
CA PHE A 85 -0.01 4.42 17.55
C PHE A 85 -1.43 4.10 17.96
N LEU A 86 -1.67 2.85 18.37
CA LEU A 86 -3.01 2.40 18.76
C LEU A 86 -3.60 3.25 19.89
N THR A 87 -2.74 3.86 20.72
CA THR A 87 -3.10 4.76 21.82
C THR A 87 -3.46 6.18 21.38
N ASP A 88 -3.05 6.60 20.19
CA ASP A 88 -3.19 7.98 19.72
C ASP A 88 -4.47 8.18 18.91
N VAL A 89 -5.08 7.08 18.44
CA VAL A 89 -6.27 7.12 17.57
C VAL A 89 -7.55 7.59 18.29
N ASN A 90 -7.51 7.68 19.63
CA ASN A 90 -8.64 8.11 20.48
C ASN A 90 -8.42 9.46 21.19
N GLN A 91 -7.39 10.22 20.85
CA GLN A 91 -7.19 11.55 21.45
C GLN A 91 -8.05 12.57 20.70
N ASP A 92 -9.03 13.16 21.39
CA ASP A 92 -9.90 14.22 20.86
C ASP A 92 -9.07 15.31 20.17
N ALA A 93 -9.51 15.75 18.99
CA ALA A 93 -8.82 16.76 18.18
C ALA A 93 -8.65 18.12 18.89
N ASP A 94 -9.42 18.36 19.95
CA ASP A 94 -9.42 19.55 20.80
C ASP A 94 -8.56 19.40 22.08
N ASP A 95 -7.79 18.31 22.23
CA ASP A 95 -6.89 18.16 23.37
C ASP A 95 -5.72 19.19 23.29
N PRO A 96 -5.62 20.15 24.23
CA PRO A 96 -4.55 21.14 24.25
C PRO A 96 -3.15 20.55 24.52
N PHE A 97 -3.05 19.25 24.81
CA PHE A 97 -1.78 18.53 24.98
C PHE A 97 -1.30 17.82 23.71
N ARG A 98 -1.94 18.07 22.55
CA ARG A 98 -1.47 17.62 21.24
C ARG A 98 0.01 17.97 21.02
N GLY A 99 0.88 16.96 21.05
CA GLY A 99 2.33 17.10 20.88
C GLY A 99 3.15 17.24 22.17
N VAL A 100 2.53 17.15 23.34
CA VAL A 100 3.26 16.85 24.58
C VAL A 100 3.35 15.33 24.68
N PRO A 101 4.54 14.71 24.58
CA PRO A 101 4.69 13.32 24.93
C PRO A 101 4.16 13.20 26.36
N THR A 102 3.00 12.56 26.54
CA THR A 102 2.58 12.22 27.89
C THR A 102 3.69 11.32 28.40
N GLU A 103 4.36 11.70 29.48
CA GLU A 103 5.38 10.88 30.16
C GLU A 103 4.80 9.54 30.69
N ALA A 104 3.63 9.12 30.20
CA ALA A 104 2.97 7.83 30.37
C ALA A 104 3.03 6.93 29.12
N GLY A 105 3.62 7.38 28.01
CA GLY A 105 3.73 6.63 26.75
C GLY A 105 5.06 5.91 26.51
N SER A 106 6.07 6.14 27.35
CA SER A 106 7.39 5.50 27.29
C SER A 106 7.54 4.58 28.50
N TYR A 107 7.36 3.28 28.27
CA TYR A 107 7.98 2.18 29.02
C TYR A 107 7.53 0.89 28.32
N GLY A 108 8.49 0.14 27.80
CA GLY A 108 8.29 -1.11 27.07
C GLY A 108 7.15 -1.94 27.62
N VAL A 109 6.11 -2.10 26.80
CA VAL A 109 4.89 -2.78 27.19
C VAL A 109 5.11 -4.28 26.96
N PRO A 110 5.15 -5.13 28.01
CA PRO A 110 5.20 -6.58 27.79
C PRO A 110 4.05 -6.98 26.87
N LEU A 111 4.24 -7.96 25.98
CA LEU A 111 3.20 -8.41 25.05
C LEU A 111 1.84 -8.72 25.73
N THR A 112 1.86 -9.07 27.02
CA THR A 112 0.66 -9.23 27.86
C THR A 112 -0.11 -7.94 28.12
N ARG A 113 0.59 -6.82 28.33
CA ARG A 113 -0.02 -5.48 28.46
C ARG A 113 -0.43 -4.94 27.10
N LEU A 114 0.33 -5.23 26.03
CA LEU A 114 -0.08 -4.91 24.66
C LEU A 114 -1.40 -5.61 24.30
N ARG A 115 -1.56 -6.87 24.69
CA ARG A 115 -2.83 -7.60 24.55
C ARG A 115 -4.00 -6.86 25.19
N ALA A 116 -3.81 -6.31 26.39
CA ALA A 116 -4.84 -5.56 27.10
C ALA A 116 -5.18 -4.25 26.37
N HIS A 117 -4.19 -3.54 25.82
CA HIS A 117 -4.40 -2.35 24.99
C HIS A 117 -5.16 -2.67 23.70
N LEU A 118 -4.81 -3.75 23.01
CA LEU A 118 -5.57 -4.23 21.84
C LEU A 118 -7.03 -4.47 22.17
N VAL A 119 -7.32 -5.15 23.28
CA VAL A 119 -8.71 -5.40 23.70
C VAL A 119 -9.46 -4.12 24.05
N ALA A 120 -8.78 -3.14 24.64
CA ALA A 120 -9.39 -1.90 25.10
C ALA A 120 -9.64 -0.87 23.99
N SER A 121 -8.82 -0.85 22.93
CA SER A 121 -8.76 0.28 22.00
C SER A 121 -8.95 -0.09 20.53
N TYR A 122 -8.99 -1.37 20.18
CA TYR A 122 -8.99 -1.78 18.77
C TYR A 122 -10.24 -1.33 17.99
N ASP A 123 -11.44 -1.51 18.55
CA ASP A 123 -12.69 -1.19 17.86
C ASP A 123 -12.84 0.33 17.63
N ASP A 124 -12.48 1.13 18.64
CA ASP A 124 -12.48 2.59 18.53
C ASP A 124 -11.45 3.06 17.51
N ALA A 125 -10.23 2.51 17.55
CA ALA A 125 -9.17 2.86 16.61
C ALA A 125 -9.54 2.48 15.17
N CYS A 126 -10.18 1.33 14.95
CA CYS A 126 -10.72 0.95 13.64
C CYS A 126 -11.81 1.91 13.18
N THR A 127 -12.69 2.33 14.09
CA THR A 127 -13.78 3.26 13.77
C THR A 127 -13.24 4.65 13.40
N ALA A 128 -12.27 5.16 14.15
CA ALA A 128 -11.62 6.44 13.88
C ALA A 128 -10.79 6.40 12.58
N LEU A 129 -10.16 5.27 12.23
CA LEU A 129 -9.54 5.09 10.91
C LEU A 129 -10.57 5.17 9.77
N VAL A 130 -11.76 4.60 9.97
CA VAL A 130 -12.86 4.75 9.00
C VAL A 130 -13.27 6.22 8.91
N VAL A 131 -13.49 6.93 10.00
CA VAL A 131 -13.95 8.35 10.01
C VAL A 131 -12.91 9.30 9.42
N THR A 132 -11.62 9.09 9.71
CA THR A 132 -10.54 9.96 9.20
C THR A 132 -10.30 9.76 7.70
N HIS A 133 -10.79 8.66 7.11
CA HIS A 133 -10.67 8.33 5.68
C HIS A 133 -12.04 8.19 4.98
N SER A 134 -13.11 8.51 5.69
CA SER A 134 -14.44 8.80 5.15
C SER A 134 -14.77 10.26 5.42
N GLY A 135 -14.02 11.14 4.76
CA GLY A 135 -14.66 12.34 4.23
C GLY A 135 -15.86 11.88 3.40
N GLU A 136 -17.00 12.57 3.57
CA GLU A 136 -18.25 12.24 2.88
C GLU A 136 -18.00 11.85 1.41
N PRO A 137 -18.73 10.86 0.86
CA PRO A 137 -18.53 10.43 -0.50
C PRO A 137 -18.92 11.58 -1.45
N THR A 138 -17.95 12.37 -1.89
CA THR A 138 -18.06 13.11 -3.12
C THR A 138 -18.29 12.07 -4.21
N ALA A 139 -19.42 12.22 -4.91
CA ALA A 139 -19.90 11.30 -5.92
C ALA A 139 -18.75 10.79 -6.80
N ALA A 140 -18.71 9.47 -7.04
CA ALA A 140 -17.71 8.76 -7.84
C ALA A 140 -17.64 9.20 -9.33
N ASP A 141 -18.28 10.30 -9.70
CA ASP A 141 -18.36 10.85 -11.05
C ASP A 141 -17.30 11.93 -11.36
N ASP A 142 -16.54 12.45 -10.38
CA ASP A 142 -15.58 13.55 -10.62
C ASP A 142 -14.09 13.17 -10.46
N VAL A 143 -13.75 11.89 -10.24
CA VAL A 143 -12.34 11.47 -10.28
C VAL A 143 -11.87 11.41 -11.73
N VAL A 144 -11.12 12.44 -12.14
CA VAL A 144 -10.51 12.53 -13.47
C VAL A 144 -9.58 11.33 -13.69
N ARG A 145 -9.99 10.41 -14.57
CA ARG A 145 -9.16 9.26 -14.94
C ARG A 145 -8.07 9.67 -15.91
N VAL A 146 -6.84 9.38 -15.55
CA VAL A 146 -5.65 9.66 -16.37
C VAL A 146 -5.15 8.35 -16.98
N PRO A 147 -4.85 8.29 -18.28
CA PRO A 147 -4.23 7.10 -18.88
C PRO A 147 -2.87 6.82 -18.25
N VAL A 148 -2.46 5.54 -18.19
CA VAL A 148 -1.17 5.14 -17.59
C VAL A 148 -0.45 4.08 -18.44
N THR A 149 0.87 4.14 -18.42
CA THR A 149 1.76 3.25 -19.18
C THR A 149 1.50 1.77 -18.88
N GLY A 150 1.40 0.96 -19.93
CA GLY A 150 1.33 -0.50 -19.87
C GLY A 150 0.73 -1.10 -21.13
N ALA A 151 0.38 -2.39 -21.09
CA ALA A 151 -0.09 -3.11 -22.27
C ALA A 151 -1.55 -3.49 -22.16
N ASP A 152 -2.27 -3.39 -23.27
CA ASP A 152 -3.64 -3.87 -23.42
C ASP A 152 -3.70 -4.94 -24.51
N ALA A 153 -4.54 -5.94 -24.34
CA ALA A 153 -4.76 -7.00 -25.32
C ALA A 153 -6.17 -6.91 -25.90
N ILE A 154 -6.28 -7.12 -27.21
CA ILE A 154 -7.56 -7.30 -27.88
C ILE A 154 -7.89 -8.79 -27.85
N TYR A 155 -8.92 -9.16 -27.09
CA TYR A 155 -9.43 -10.52 -26.97
C TYR A 155 -10.89 -10.54 -27.39
N ARG A 156 -11.20 -11.26 -28.48
CA ARG A 156 -12.55 -11.39 -29.05
C ARG A 156 -13.22 -10.03 -29.28
N GLY A 157 -12.48 -9.09 -29.88
CA GLY A 157 -12.92 -7.73 -30.19
C GLY A 157 -13.06 -6.79 -28.98
N LYS A 158 -12.64 -7.19 -27.78
CA LYS A 158 -12.66 -6.36 -26.57
C LYS A 158 -11.25 -6.08 -26.06
N ARG A 159 -11.01 -4.86 -25.60
CA ARG A 159 -9.73 -4.41 -25.04
C ARG A 159 -9.68 -4.71 -23.54
N TYR A 160 -8.65 -5.43 -23.11
CA TYR A 160 -8.41 -5.77 -21.72
C TYR A 160 -7.00 -5.33 -21.31
N ARG A 161 -6.86 -4.77 -20.10
CA ARG A 161 -5.53 -4.47 -19.55
C ARG A 161 -4.77 -5.76 -19.31
N VAL A 162 -3.52 -5.84 -19.77
CA VAL A 162 -2.64 -6.98 -19.45
C VAL A 162 -2.13 -6.80 -18.03
N ALA A 163 -2.36 -7.81 -17.18
CA ALA A 163 -1.81 -7.87 -15.84
C ALA A 163 -0.34 -8.30 -15.86
N PHE A 164 -0.06 -9.39 -16.58
CA PHE A 164 1.26 -9.96 -16.85
C PHE A 164 1.13 -11.00 -17.97
N SER A 165 2.23 -11.46 -18.54
CA SER A 165 2.18 -12.44 -19.63
C SER A 165 3.34 -13.44 -19.56
N GLY A 166 3.12 -14.60 -20.18
CA GLY A 166 4.15 -15.59 -20.46
C GLY A 166 4.38 -15.74 -21.96
N SER A 167 5.19 -16.73 -22.33
CA SER A 167 5.49 -17.04 -23.73
C SER A 167 4.25 -17.43 -24.56
N ASP A 168 3.33 -18.16 -23.94
CA ASP A 168 2.22 -18.88 -24.59
C ASP A 168 0.84 -18.47 -24.04
N TRP A 169 0.79 -17.57 -23.07
CA TRP A 169 -0.44 -17.08 -22.45
C TRP A 169 -0.33 -15.60 -22.05
N VAL A 170 -1.48 -14.96 -21.86
CA VAL A 170 -1.61 -13.58 -21.40
C VAL A 170 -2.62 -13.55 -20.25
N ALA A 171 -2.27 -12.91 -19.13
CA ALA A 171 -3.21 -12.65 -18.04
C ALA A 171 -3.90 -11.31 -18.28
N LEU A 172 -5.21 -11.36 -18.52
CA LEU A 172 -6.06 -10.18 -18.72
C LEU A 172 -6.67 -9.77 -17.39
N ARG A 173 -6.63 -8.47 -17.05
CA ARG A 173 -7.42 -7.93 -15.94
C ARG A 173 -8.89 -7.99 -16.33
N ALA A 174 -9.65 -8.78 -15.57
CA ALA A 174 -11.06 -9.02 -15.83
C ALA A 174 -11.75 -9.35 -14.50
N ASP A 175 -12.98 -8.90 -14.34
CA ASP A 175 -13.77 -9.22 -13.16
C ASP A 175 -14.00 -10.74 -13.06
N PRO A 176 -14.20 -11.29 -11.85
CA PRO A 176 -14.46 -12.71 -11.66
C PRO A 176 -15.62 -13.24 -12.52
N ASP A 177 -16.65 -12.40 -12.70
CA ASP A 177 -17.86 -12.73 -13.45
C ASP A 177 -17.74 -12.48 -14.96
N THR A 178 -16.63 -11.92 -15.44
CA THR A 178 -16.41 -11.72 -16.87
C THR A 178 -16.21 -13.06 -17.56
N GLU A 179 -17.10 -13.42 -18.49
CA GLU A 179 -16.95 -14.63 -19.30
C GLU A 179 -15.78 -14.52 -20.29
N LEU A 180 -14.81 -15.40 -20.12
CA LEU A 180 -13.64 -15.55 -20.99
C LEU A 180 -13.54 -17.04 -21.35
N PRO A 181 -14.13 -17.48 -22.48
CA PRO A 181 -14.29 -18.90 -22.78
C PRO A 181 -12.98 -19.68 -22.92
N ASP A 182 -11.91 -19.01 -23.33
CA ASP A 182 -10.59 -19.62 -23.47
C ASP A 182 -9.76 -19.52 -22.17
N ALA A 183 -10.33 -18.98 -21.09
CA ALA A 183 -9.62 -18.83 -19.82
C ALA A 183 -9.42 -20.20 -19.14
N PHE A 184 -8.17 -20.53 -18.85
CA PHE A 184 -7.81 -21.80 -18.21
C PHE A 184 -7.36 -21.63 -16.75
N GLU A 185 -7.09 -20.40 -16.32
CA GLU A 185 -6.71 -20.08 -14.94
C GLU A 185 -7.22 -18.68 -14.59
N ARG A 186 -7.64 -18.51 -13.34
CA ARG A 186 -8.02 -17.22 -12.78
C ARG A 186 -7.33 -17.04 -11.44
N GLY A 187 -7.10 -15.78 -11.09
CA GLY A 187 -6.56 -15.45 -9.80
C GLY A 187 -6.69 -13.99 -9.50
N GLU A 188 -6.12 -13.63 -8.37
CA GLU A 188 -5.99 -12.26 -7.92
C GLU A 188 -4.50 -11.96 -7.86
N SER A 189 -4.09 -10.85 -8.45
CA SER A 189 -2.76 -10.30 -8.26
C SER A 189 -2.90 -8.97 -7.56
N GLY A 190 -2.16 -8.83 -6.48
CA GLY A 190 -1.74 -7.56 -5.89
C GLY A 190 -0.35 -7.81 -5.35
N ARG A 191 0.57 -6.84 -5.47
CA ARG A 191 1.79 -6.91 -4.66
C ARG A 191 1.34 -6.91 -3.20
N ARG A 192 1.94 -7.76 -2.36
CA ARG A 192 1.63 -7.85 -0.91
C ARG A 192 1.62 -6.47 -0.21
N GLU A 193 2.28 -5.49 -0.82
CA GLU A 193 2.51 -4.11 -0.38
C GLU A 193 1.49 -3.06 -0.86
N ILE A 194 0.69 -3.29 -1.91
CA ILE A 194 -0.25 -2.28 -2.44
C ILE A 194 -1.60 -2.98 -2.74
N HIS A 195 -2.63 -2.65 -1.97
CA HIS A 195 -3.96 -3.27 -2.01
C HIS A 195 -4.84 -2.89 -3.22
N THR A 196 -4.31 -3.06 -4.42
CA THR A 196 -5.17 -3.25 -5.58
C THR A 196 -5.25 -4.75 -5.85
N ARG A 197 -6.26 -5.42 -5.27
CA ARG A 197 -6.60 -6.78 -5.72
C ARG A 197 -7.13 -6.66 -7.14
N GLN A 198 -6.28 -6.96 -8.10
CA GLN A 198 -6.67 -6.98 -9.50
C GLN A 198 -6.91 -8.44 -9.87
N THR A 199 -8.17 -8.75 -10.15
CA THR A 199 -8.56 -10.04 -10.66
C THR A 199 -8.06 -10.18 -12.09
N TRP A 200 -7.58 -11.37 -12.42
CA TRP A 200 -7.10 -11.67 -13.75
C TRP A 200 -7.51 -13.06 -14.18
N ALA A 201 -7.54 -13.25 -15.49
CA ALA A 201 -7.76 -14.53 -16.14
C ALA A 201 -6.68 -14.75 -17.20
N LYS A 202 -6.02 -15.92 -17.16
CA LYS A 202 -5.08 -16.33 -18.20
C LYS A 202 -5.83 -16.93 -19.37
N VAL A 203 -5.54 -16.41 -20.56
CA VAL A 203 -5.97 -16.97 -21.84
C VAL A 203 -4.75 -17.34 -22.69
N PRO A 204 -4.85 -18.32 -23.60
CA PRO A 204 -3.77 -18.64 -24.53
C PRO A 204 -3.44 -17.41 -25.39
N ARG A 205 -2.15 -17.21 -25.68
CA ARG A 205 -1.71 -16.09 -26.53
C ARG A 205 -2.27 -16.21 -27.95
N SER A 206 -2.55 -17.43 -28.42
CA SER A 206 -3.23 -17.68 -29.70
C SER A 206 -4.68 -17.19 -29.73
N ALA A 207 -5.29 -16.90 -28.58
CA ALA A 207 -6.63 -16.33 -28.49
C ALA A 207 -6.62 -14.78 -28.46
N ILE A 208 -5.43 -14.16 -28.39
CA ILE A 208 -5.24 -12.71 -28.45
C ILE A 208 -5.08 -12.28 -29.90
N GLU A 209 -5.84 -11.28 -30.32
CA GLU A 209 -5.78 -10.71 -31.67
C GLU A 209 -4.56 -9.79 -31.84
N THR A 210 -4.36 -8.88 -30.87
CA THR A 210 -3.28 -7.89 -30.85
C THR A 210 -2.95 -7.52 -29.41
N ILE A 211 -1.70 -7.14 -29.14
CA ILE A 211 -1.29 -6.47 -27.90
C ILE A 211 -0.85 -5.05 -28.26
N ILE A 212 -1.52 -4.07 -27.67
CA ILE A 212 -1.20 -2.65 -27.80
C ILE A 212 -0.37 -2.25 -26.58
N THR A 213 0.83 -1.76 -26.81
CA THR A 213 1.66 -1.13 -25.78
C THR A 213 1.34 0.36 -25.76
N MET A 214 0.92 0.86 -24.60
CA MET A 214 0.63 2.27 -24.37
C MET A 214 1.73 2.85 -23.49
N THR A 215 2.42 3.86 -24.02
CA THR A 215 3.36 4.69 -23.26
C THR A 215 2.66 6.00 -22.94
N VAL A 216 2.63 6.35 -21.66
CA VAL A 216 2.02 7.60 -21.20
C VAL A 216 3.05 8.40 -20.44
N GLU A 217 3.32 9.59 -20.95
CA GLU A 217 4.24 10.55 -20.37
C GLU A 217 3.48 11.80 -19.96
N GLY A 218 3.92 12.42 -18.87
CA GLY A 218 3.40 13.69 -18.38
C GLY A 218 4.53 14.68 -18.24
N THR A 219 4.21 15.96 -18.31
CA THR A 219 5.15 17.05 -18.04
C THR A 219 4.80 17.68 -16.70
N ILE A 220 5.76 17.77 -15.79
CA ILE A 220 5.63 18.46 -14.50
C ILE A 220 6.80 19.43 -14.40
N ALA A 221 6.50 20.73 -14.23
CA ALA A 221 7.52 21.78 -14.14
C ALA A 221 8.53 21.74 -15.31
N GLY A 222 8.07 21.38 -16.51
CA GLY A 222 8.92 21.26 -17.71
C GLY A 222 9.73 19.96 -17.82
N HIS A 223 9.55 19.00 -16.91
CA HIS A 223 10.22 17.71 -16.93
C HIS A 223 9.27 16.57 -17.30
N THR A 224 9.71 15.71 -18.21
CA THR A 224 8.96 14.53 -18.65
C THR A 224 9.07 13.41 -17.62
N VAL A 225 7.93 12.87 -17.20
CA VAL A 225 7.79 11.75 -16.27
C VAL A 225 6.91 10.66 -16.88
N SER A 226 7.12 9.40 -16.51
CA SER A 226 6.29 8.27 -16.94
C SER A 226 5.13 8.05 -15.98
N LEU A 227 3.90 7.98 -16.48
CA LEU A 227 2.72 7.71 -15.64
C LEU A 227 2.51 6.19 -15.54
N ARG A 228 2.47 5.64 -14.32
CA ARG A 228 2.51 4.18 -14.09
C ARG A 228 1.20 3.58 -13.59
N SER A 229 0.54 4.25 -12.67
CA SER A 229 -0.74 3.81 -12.10
C SER A 229 -1.50 4.97 -11.49
N GLN A 230 -2.82 4.86 -11.38
CA GLN A 230 -3.67 5.80 -10.66
C GLN A 230 -4.28 5.10 -9.45
N GLY A 231 -4.18 5.75 -8.28
CA GLY A 231 -4.81 5.30 -7.04
C GLY A 231 -6.31 5.53 -7.05
N SER A 232 -7.02 4.93 -6.07
CA SER A 232 -8.46 5.17 -5.87
C SER A 232 -8.77 6.59 -5.43
N ASP A 233 -7.78 7.31 -4.89
CA ASP A 233 -7.84 8.73 -4.54
C ASP A 233 -7.63 9.66 -5.75
N GLY A 234 -7.45 9.10 -6.95
CA GLY A 234 -7.25 9.85 -8.18
C GLY A 234 -5.82 10.33 -8.42
N ARG A 235 -4.90 10.14 -7.47
CA ARG A 235 -3.49 10.51 -7.66
C ARG A 235 -2.77 9.52 -8.57
N VAL A 236 -1.84 10.03 -9.36
CA VAL A 236 -1.08 9.29 -10.36
C VAL A 236 0.32 9.04 -9.81
N LEU A 237 0.70 7.78 -9.73
CA LEU A 237 2.07 7.36 -9.49
C LEU A 237 2.89 7.62 -10.75
N VAL A 238 3.91 8.45 -10.61
CA VAL A 238 4.88 8.74 -11.66
C VAL A 238 6.19 8.03 -11.37
N GLU A 239 6.91 7.71 -12.43
CA GLU A 239 8.28 7.21 -12.41
C GLU A 239 9.13 8.14 -13.26
N PHE A 240 10.29 8.52 -12.74
CA PHE A 240 11.24 9.41 -13.40
C PHE A 240 12.62 8.76 -13.39
N ILE A 241 13.25 8.71 -14.56
CA ILE A 241 14.63 8.27 -14.71
C ILE A 241 15.42 9.46 -15.22
N GLY A 242 16.19 10.08 -14.33
CA GLY A 242 16.92 11.30 -14.65
C GLY A 242 17.78 11.82 -13.50
N PRO A 243 18.28 13.06 -13.63
CA PRO A 243 19.21 13.65 -12.67
C PRO A 243 18.58 13.78 -11.26
N PRO A 244 19.32 13.48 -10.18
CA PRO A 244 18.83 13.60 -8.81
C PRO A 244 18.32 15.01 -8.46
N ALA A 245 18.96 16.05 -9.01
CA ALA A 245 18.54 17.44 -8.76
C ALA A 245 17.12 17.74 -9.28
N VAL A 246 16.74 17.13 -10.41
CA VAL A 246 15.39 17.26 -10.97
C VAL A 246 14.40 16.45 -10.13
N ALA A 247 14.80 15.26 -9.67
CA ALA A 247 13.97 14.46 -8.78
C ALA A 247 13.68 15.18 -7.45
N GLU A 248 14.69 15.81 -6.86
CA GLU A 248 14.56 16.63 -5.64
C GLU A 248 13.65 17.85 -5.87
N GLU A 249 13.81 18.55 -7.00
CA GLU A 249 12.95 19.68 -7.40
C GLU A 249 11.48 19.26 -7.53
N LEU A 250 11.23 18.08 -8.08
CA LEU A 250 9.89 17.52 -8.26
C LEU A 250 9.35 16.83 -6.98
N GLY A 251 10.14 16.73 -5.91
CA GLY A 251 9.74 16.04 -4.67
C GLY A 251 9.57 14.53 -4.84
N LEU A 252 10.36 13.92 -5.73
CA LEU A 252 10.35 12.48 -5.98
C LEU A 252 11.30 11.74 -5.03
N GLU A 253 10.88 10.55 -4.61
CA GLU A 253 11.65 9.67 -3.73
C GLU A 253 12.24 8.50 -4.52
N GLY A 254 13.46 8.09 -4.16
CA GLY A 254 14.13 6.96 -4.80
C GLY A 254 15.62 7.21 -4.96
N ASP A 255 16.21 6.59 -5.99
CA ASP A 255 17.61 6.79 -6.32
C ASP A 255 17.87 6.62 -7.81
N GLN A 256 19.06 7.03 -8.24
CA GLN A 256 19.47 6.98 -9.65
C GLN A 256 19.57 5.57 -10.27
N TYR A 257 19.57 4.51 -9.46
CA TYR A 257 19.65 3.12 -9.90
C TYR A 257 18.27 2.47 -10.00
N MET A 258 17.37 2.77 -9.06
CA MET A 258 16.01 2.22 -9.00
C MET A 258 14.96 3.11 -9.67
N GLY A 259 15.34 4.35 -10.01
CA GLY A 259 14.40 5.38 -10.47
C GLY A 259 13.79 6.16 -9.32
N TRP A 260 13.17 7.28 -9.65
CA TRP A 260 12.50 8.17 -8.72
C TRP A 260 10.99 8.06 -8.90
N THR A 261 10.24 8.12 -7.82
CA THR A 261 8.78 7.97 -7.84
C THR A 261 8.09 9.03 -6.99
N GLY A 262 6.85 9.36 -7.34
CA GLY A 262 6.05 10.33 -6.61
C GLY A 262 4.56 10.21 -6.95
N LEU A 263 3.71 10.84 -6.15
CA LEU A 263 2.26 10.86 -6.35
C LEU A 263 1.80 12.27 -6.67
N PHE A 264 1.16 12.44 -7.82
CA PHE A 264 0.69 13.74 -8.31
C PHE A 264 -0.82 13.72 -8.55
N ALA A 265 -1.49 14.83 -8.30
CA ALA A 265 -2.86 15.01 -8.74
C ALA A 265 -2.89 15.17 -10.28
N PRO A 266 -3.98 14.80 -10.96
CA PRO A 266 -4.14 15.03 -12.40
C PRO A 266 -3.93 16.49 -12.83
N GLY A 267 -4.20 17.45 -11.94
CA GLY A 267 -4.01 18.88 -12.19
C GLY A 267 -2.57 19.38 -12.09
N ASP A 268 -1.63 18.55 -11.63
CA ASP A 268 -0.22 18.91 -11.49
C ASP A 268 0.56 18.75 -12.82
N PHE A 269 -0.05 18.10 -13.82
CA PHE A 269 0.56 17.88 -15.13
C PHE A 269 0.27 19.05 -16.07
N ASP A 270 1.33 19.66 -16.60
CA ASP A 270 1.26 20.70 -17.63
C ASP A 270 0.73 20.13 -18.96
N GLU A 271 1.14 18.89 -19.28
CA GLU A 271 0.76 18.17 -20.49
C GLU A 271 0.81 16.66 -20.24
N ILE A 272 -0.05 15.90 -20.91
CA ILE A 272 -0.02 14.43 -20.92
C ILE A 272 -0.04 13.96 -22.38
N THR A 273 0.98 13.17 -22.75
CA THR A 273 1.13 12.57 -24.07
C THR A 273 0.90 11.07 -23.99
N VAL A 274 0.14 10.53 -24.95
CA VAL A 274 -0.16 9.11 -25.06
C VAL A 274 0.30 8.60 -26.41
N GLU A 275 1.15 7.58 -26.40
CA GLU A 275 1.59 6.87 -27.60
C GLU A 275 1.13 5.41 -27.54
N GLU A 276 0.57 4.90 -28.64
CA GLU A 276 0.14 3.50 -28.78
C GLU A 276 0.93 2.81 -29.90
N THR A 277 1.47 1.63 -29.61
CA THR A 277 2.17 0.77 -30.57
C THR A 277 1.62 -0.65 -30.51
N SER A 278 1.36 -1.27 -31.66
CA SER A 278 0.79 -2.62 -31.81
C SER A 278 1.78 -3.64 -32.36
#